data_AF-A0AA42TS01-F1
#
_entry.id   AF-A0AA42TS01-F1
#
_cell.length_a   1.000
_cell.length_b   1.000
_cell.length_c   1.000
_cell.angle_alpha   90.00
_cell.angle_beta   90.00
_cell.angle_gamma   90.00
#
_symmetry.space_group_name_H-M   'P 1'
#
loop_
_entity.id
_entity.type
_entity.pdbx_description
1 polymer ?
#
loop_
_entity_poly.entity_id
_entity_poly.type
_entity_poly.pdbx_seq_one_letter_code
_entity_poly.pdbx_strand_id
1 'polypeptide(L)' 'MTRTTISRPRMAAIYAAGTVRARRWNGDGDVRGYRPPSGWTACADLTDIHPITGRALPRAVWWLIETKE' A
#
# COMPACT_ATOMS: atom_id res chain seq x y z
N MET A 1 -2.90 13.60 35.28
CA MET A 1 -2.07 12.47 34.79
C MET A 1 -1.34 12.91 33.53
N THR A 2 -0.04 13.15 33.62
CA THR A 2 0.82 13.50 32.48
C THR A 2 1.30 12.22 31.80
N ARG A 3 0.75 11.92 30.61
CA ARG A 3 1.16 10.76 29.81
C ARG A 3 2.43 11.10 29.05
N THR A 4 3.58 10.69 29.59
CA THR A 4 4.88 10.79 28.91
C THR A 4 4.89 9.86 27.70
N THR A 5 4.57 10.38 26.51
CA THR A 5 4.74 9.65 25.26
C THR A 5 6.22 9.60 24.92
N ILE A 6 6.86 8.45 25.13
CA ILE A 6 8.21 8.19 24.65
C ILE A 6 8.17 8.28 23.12
N SER A 7 8.62 9.41 22.56
CA SER A 7 8.84 9.57 21.12
C SER A 7 9.96 8.63 20.69
N ARG A 8 9.59 7.41 20.30
CA ARG A 8 10.49 6.51 19.59
C ARG A 8 10.65 7.05 18.16
N PRO A 9 11.86 7.25 17.65
CA PRO A 9 12.05 7.68 16.27
C PRO A 9 11.44 6.61 15.35
N ARG A 10 10.42 7.00 14.57
CA ARG A 10 9.84 6.09 13.58
C ARG A 10 10.87 5.94 12.46
N MET A 11 11.40 4.74 12.30
CA MET A 11 12.20 4.42 11.13
C MET A 11 11.25 4.34 9.94
N ALA A 12 11.35 5.29 9.01
CA ALA A 12 10.63 5.23 7.75
C ALA A 12 11.50 4.51 6.72
N ALA A 13 10.93 3.54 6.00
CA ALA A 13 11.60 2.97 4.84
C ALA A 13 11.79 4.06 3.78
N ILE A 14 13.03 4.26 3.34
CA ILE A 14 13.38 5.16 2.23
C ILE A 14 13.32 4.32 0.95
N TYR A 15 12.50 4.77 0.00
CA TYR A 15 12.31 4.10 -1.28
C TYR A 15 12.94 4.93 -2.39
N ALA A 16 13.62 4.26 -3.33
CA ALA A 16 14.10 4.91 -4.54
C ALA A 16 12.93 5.26 -5.48
N ALA A 17 13.08 6.30 -6.28
CA ALA A 17 12.16 6.62 -7.37
C ALA A 17 11.97 5.40 -8.29
N GLY A 18 10.75 5.18 -8.76
CA GLY A 18 10.37 4.00 -9.54
C GLY A 18 10.11 2.73 -8.71
N THR A 19 10.27 2.76 -7.38
CA THR A 19 9.92 1.59 -6.56
C THR A 19 8.43 1.32 -6.64
N VAL A 20 8.07 0.09 -7.00
CA VAL A 20 6.69 -0.40 -6.99
C VAL A 20 6.46 -1.25 -5.74
N ARG A 21 5.33 -1.00 -5.07
CA ARG A 21 4.83 -1.88 -4.00
C ARG A 21 3.38 -2.22 -4.23
N ALA A 22 3.01 -3.44 -3.84
CA ALA A 22 1.63 -3.90 -3.89
C ALA A 22 1.10 -4.13 -2.47
N ARG A 23 -0.11 -3.63 -2.21
CA ARG A 23 -0.82 -3.83 -0.95
C ARG A 23 -2.20 -4.40 -1.25
N ARG A 24 -2.57 -5.48 -0.55
CA ARG A 24 -3.92 -6.03 -0.61
C ARG A 24 -4.91 -5.05 0.05
N TRP A 25 -6.00 -4.74 -0.63
CA TRP A 25 -7.10 -3.98 -0.04
C TRP A 25 -7.78 -4.81 1.05
N ASN A 26 -7.98 -4.23 2.23
CA ASN A 26 -8.59 -4.91 3.38
C ASN A 26 -10.13 -4.91 3.33
N GLY A 27 -10.75 -4.19 2.37
CA GLY A 27 -12.20 -4.10 2.23
C GLY A 27 -12.84 -2.96 3.02
N ASP A 28 -12.06 -2.09 3.66
CA ASP A 28 -12.60 -0.98 4.45
C ASP A 28 -12.80 0.29 3.59
N GLY A 29 -14.01 0.44 3.04
CA GLY A 29 -14.39 1.57 2.18
C GLY A 29 -14.24 1.33 0.68
N ASP A 30 -14.48 2.37 -0.12
CA ASP A 30 -14.27 2.35 -1.57
C ASP A 30 -12.77 2.44 -1.88
N VAL A 31 -12.26 1.45 -2.61
CA VAL A 31 -10.86 1.39 -3.06
C VAL A 31 -10.44 2.63 -3.87
N ARG A 32 -11.38 3.26 -4.58
CA ARG A 32 -11.13 4.50 -5.34
C ARG A 32 -10.88 5.71 -4.45
N GLY A 33 -11.28 5.64 -3.18
CA GLY A 33 -11.04 6.68 -2.19
C GLY A 33 -9.60 6.67 -1.65
N TYR A 34 -8.79 5.67 -2.00
CA TYR A 34 -7.41 5.58 -1.53
C TYR A 34 -6.58 6.78 -1.99
N ARG A 35 -5.94 7.45 -1.02
CA ARG A 35 -4.97 8.52 -1.29
C ARG A 35 -3.57 8.03 -0.90
N PRO A 36 -2.64 7.90 -1.86
CA PRO A 36 -1.27 7.51 -1.54
C PRO A 36 -0.55 8.59 -0.74
N PRO A 37 0.53 8.24 -0.02
CA PRO A 37 1.40 9.22 0.61
C PRO A 37 2.01 10.19 -0.41
N SER A 38 2.45 11.37 0.03
CA SER A 38 3.11 12.34 -0.85
C SER A 38 4.33 11.73 -1.57
N GLY A 39 4.45 12.04 -2.87
CA GLY A 39 5.48 11.50 -3.75
C GLY A 39 5.26 10.03 -4.14
N TRP A 40 4.03 9.54 -4.03
CA TRP A 40 3.62 8.24 -4.54
C TRP A 40 2.40 8.41 -5.44
N THR A 41 2.40 7.69 -6.56
CA THR A 41 1.21 7.45 -7.36
C THR A 41 0.61 6.11 -6.97
N ALA A 42 -0.70 5.94 -7.13
CA ALA A 42 -1.36 4.67 -6.85
C ALA A 42 -2.44 4.37 -7.88
N CYS A 43 -2.59 3.10 -8.23
CA CYS A 43 -3.75 2.59 -8.93
C CYS A 43 -4.37 1.42 -8.15
N ALA A 44 -5.70 1.31 -8.28
CA ALA A 44 -6.45 0.18 -7.78
C ALA A 44 -6.61 -0.84 -8.90
N ASP A 45 -6.21 -2.07 -8.65
CA ASP A 45 -6.30 -3.17 -9.60
C ASP A 45 -7.08 -4.34 -9.00
N LEU A 46 -8.05 -4.88 -9.75
CA LEU A 46 -8.80 -6.07 -9.36
C LEU A 46 -8.24 -7.24 -10.13
N THR A 47 -7.46 -8.06 -9.45
CA THR A 47 -6.74 -9.16 -10.10
C THR A 47 -6.89 -10.47 -9.32
N ASP A 48 -6.97 -11.56 -10.06
CA ASP A 48 -6.88 -12.93 -9.57
C ASP A 48 -5.44 -13.48 -9.67
N ILE A 49 -4.45 -12.63 -9.97
CA ILE A 49 -3.02 -12.96 -9.96
C ILE A 49 -2.33 -12.13 -8.88
N HIS A 50 -1.55 -12.79 -8.02
CA HIS A 50 -0.81 -12.13 -6.96
C HIS A 50 0.29 -11.23 -7.56
N PRO A 51 0.24 -9.89 -7.39
CA PRO A 51 1.07 -8.95 -8.16
C PRO A 51 2.57 -9.09 -7.90
N ILE A 52 2.97 -9.60 -6.74
CA ILE A 52 4.39 -9.82 -6.39
C ILE A 52 4.89 -11.22 -6.82
N THR A 53 4.04 -12.25 -6.77
CA THR A 53 4.50 -13.65 -6.90
C THR A 53 4.05 -14.31 -8.19
N GLY A 54 3.15 -13.67 -8.95
CA GLY A 54 2.56 -14.21 -10.17
C GLY A 54 1.62 -15.40 -9.95
N ARG A 55 1.35 -15.80 -8.70
CA ARG A 55 0.50 -16.95 -8.39
C ARG A 55 -0.97 -16.60 -8.54
N ALA A 56 -1.76 -17.53 -9.08
CA ALA A 56 -3.20 -17.40 -9.07
C ALA A 56 -3.74 -17.32 -7.63
N LEU A 57 -4.71 -16.43 -7.43
CA LEU A 57 -5.47 -16.27 -6.20
C LEU A 57 -6.79 -17.05 -6.32
N PRO A 58 -7.35 -17.59 -5.22
CA PRO A 58 -8.62 -18.30 -5.25
C PRO A 58 -9.82 -17.45 -5.73
N ARG A 59 -9.67 -16.13 -5.72
CA ARG A 59 -10.65 -15.15 -6.20
C ARG A 59 -9.94 -13.86 -6.59
N ALA A 60 -10.56 -13.06 -7.45
CA ALA A 60 -10.10 -11.70 -7.70
C ALA A 60 -10.16 -10.87 -6.41
N VAL A 61 -9.10 -10.12 -6.14
CA VAL A 61 -8.99 -9.25 -4.96
C VAL A 61 -8.49 -7.88 -5.41
N TRP A 62 -9.00 -6.84 -4.77
CA TRP A 62 -8.49 -5.49 -4.96
C TRP A 62 -7.09 -5.33 -4.37
N TRP A 63 -6.18 -4.80 -5.16
CA TRP A 63 -4.82 -4.42 -4.80
C TRP A 63 -4.60 -2.94 -5.07
N LEU A 64 -3.80 -2.32 -4.23
CA LEU A 64 -3.25 -0.99 -4.46
C LEU A 64 -1.81 -1.19 -4.93
N ILE A 65 -1.52 -0.75 -6.15
CA ILE A 65 -0.18 -0.74 -6.72
C ILE A 65 0.31 0.70 -6.63
N GLU A 66 1.32 0.91 -5.80
CA GLU A 66 1.89 2.23 -5.54
C GLU A 66 3.27 2.32 -6.19
N THR A 67 3.52 3.41 -6.91
CA THR A 67 4.81 3.70 -7.54
C THR A 67 5.38 4.97 -6.93
N LYS A 68 6.62 4.89 -6.44
CA LYS A 68 7.37 6.04 -5.94
C LYS A 68 7.75 6.95 -7.11
N GLU A 69 7.35 8.22 -7.05
CA GLU A 69 7.78 9.26 -7.99
C GLU A 69 9.30 9.50 -7.91
#